data_AF-A0A059UHY6-F1
#
_entry.id   AF-A0A059UHY6-F1
#
_cell.length_a   1.000
_cell.length_b   1.000
_cell.length_c   1.000
_cell.angle_alpha   90.00
_cell.angle_beta   90.00
_cell.angle_gamma   90.00
#
_symmetry.space_group_name_H-M   'P 1'
#
loop_
_entity.id
_entity.type
_entity.pdbx_description
1 polymer ?
#
loop_
_entity_poly.entity_id
_entity_poly.type
_entity_poly.pdbx_seq_one_letter_code
_entity_poly.pdbx_strand_id
1 'polypeptide(L)'
;MSKLAAKIPQLVNQAKPVVNANLNRFMHYAKVELAPPHPGEIPQIFRDAGKLIKGAATGRWARVTVREGLVNAIITAEVICWFFVGEIIGKRSLIGYKV
;
A
#
# COMPACT_ATOMS: atom_id res chain seq x y z
N MET A 1 -29.63 13.37 24.50
CA MET A 1 -28.80 12.22 24.05
C MET A 1 -29.62 11.08 23.43
N SER A 2 -30.82 10.73 23.92
CA SER A 2 -31.64 9.63 23.35
C SER A 2 -32.09 9.84 21.89
N LYS A 3 -32.45 11.06 21.50
CA LYS A 3 -32.84 11.39 20.11
C LYS A 3 -31.69 11.28 19.10
N LEU A 4 -30.44 11.41 19.55
CA LEU A 4 -29.25 11.26 18.70
C LEU A 4 -28.94 9.78 18.50
N ALA A 5 -28.99 8.99 19.58
CA ALA A 5 -28.83 7.53 19.54
C ALA A 5 -29.88 6.85 18.65
N ALA A 6 -31.13 7.33 18.65
CA ALA A 6 -32.19 6.83 17.79
C ALA A 6 -31.95 7.09 16.28
N LYS A 7 -31.11 8.08 15.91
CA LYS A 7 -30.76 8.40 14.52
C LYS A 7 -29.52 7.64 14.00
N ILE A 8 -28.75 6.99 14.88
CA ILE A 8 -27.58 6.20 14.51
C ILE A 8 -27.93 5.07 13.51
N PRO A 9 -29.00 4.26 13.71
CA PRO A 9 -29.35 3.20 12.77
C PRO A 9 -29.73 3.76 11.40
N GLN A 10 -30.39 4.92 11.36
CA GLN A 10 -30.78 5.59 10.13
C GLN A 10 -29.56 6.12 9.35
N LEU A 11 -28.60 6.73 10.05
CA LEU A 11 -27.34 7.18 9.46
C LEU A 11 -26.48 6.01 8.95
N VAL A 12 -26.42 4.90 9.70
CA VAL A 12 -25.73 3.68 9.25
C VAL A 12 -26.40 3.13 7.99
N ASN A 13 -27.73 3.08 7.93
CA ASN A 13 -28.45 2.61 6.75
C ASN A 13 -28.24 3.52 5.52
N GLN A 14 -28.05 4.82 5.73
CA GLN A 14 -27.71 5.77 4.67
C GLN A 14 -26.25 5.67 4.22
N ALA A 15 -25.32 5.38 5.15
CA ALA A 15 -23.89 5.24 4.84
C ALA A 15 -23.54 3.88 4.21
N LYS A 16 -24.28 2.82 4.54
CA LYS A 16 -24.11 1.45 3.99
C LYS A 16 -23.91 1.41 2.46
N PRO A 17 -24.78 2.00 1.61
CA PRO A 17 -24.59 1.93 0.16
C PRO A 17 -23.28 2.59 -0.31
N VAL A 18 -22.90 3.71 0.29
CA VAL A 18 -21.65 4.43 -0.05
C VAL A 18 -20.42 3.61 0.36
N VAL A 19 -20.43 3.09 1.59
CA VAL A 19 -19.35 2.26 2.11
C VAL A 19 -19.21 0.99 1.28
N ASN A 20 -20.31 0.31 0.96
CA ASN A 20 -20.29 -0.91 0.16
C ASN A 20 -19.77 -0.66 -1.26
N ALA A 21 -20.18 0.44 -1.90
CA ALA A 21 -19.69 0.78 -3.24
C ALA A 21 -18.18 1.04 -3.23
N ASN A 22 -17.68 1.80 -2.25
CA ASN A 22 -16.25 2.09 -2.12
C ASN A 22 -15.43 0.85 -1.75
N LEU A 23 -15.93 0.03 -0.83
CA LEU A 23 -15.29 -1.23 -0.47
C LEU A 23 -15.25 -2.20 -1.65
N ASN A 24 -16.32 -2.29 -2.44
CA ASN A 24 -16.32 -3.18 -3.60
C ASN A 24 -15.30 -2.72 -4.66
N ARG A 25 -15.19 -1.40 -4.88
CA ARG A 25 -14.15 -0.83 -5.74
C ARG A 25 -12.74 -1.09 -5.19
N PHE A 26 -12.53 -0.89 -3.90
CA PHE A 26 -11.26 -1.19 -3.25
C PHE A 26 -10.91 -2.67 -3.40
N MET A 27 -11.84 -3.58 -3.11
CA MET A 27 -11.64 -5.02 -3.23
C MET A 27 -11.39 -5.47 -4.66
N HIS A 28 -11.96 -4.78 -5.66
CA HIS A 28 -11.67 -5.08 -7.07
C HIS A 28 -10.20 -4.88 -7.40
N TYR A 29 -9.61 -3.73 -7.03
CA TYR A 29 -8.19 -3.44 -7.28
C TYR A 29 -7.25 -4.18 -6.32
N ALA A 30 -7.62 -4.30 -5.04
CA ALA A 30 -6.79 -4.98 -4.04
C ALA A 30 -6.49 -6.44 -4.41
N LYS A 31 -7.41 -7.12 -5.09
CA LYS A 31 -7.23 -8.51 -5.55
C LYS A 31 -6.13 -8.68 -6.60
N VAL A 32 -5.80 -7.63 -7.35
CA VAL A 32 -4.78 -7.68 -8.40
C VAL A 32 -3.50 -6.96 -7.96
N GLU A 33 -3.61 -5.79 -7.34
CA GLU A 33 -2.45 -4.95 -6.98
C GLU A 33 -1.79 -5.34 -5.64
N LEU A 34 -2.58 -5.87 -4.69
CA LEU A 34 -2.08 -6.22 -3.34
C LEU A 34 -1.95 -7.74 -3.15
N ALA A 35 -2.18 -8.53 -4.20
CA ALA A 35 -1.98 -9.96 -4.15
C ALA A 35 -0.48 -10.27 -4.11
N PRO A 36 -0.06 -11.32 -3.37
CA PRO A 36 1.30 -11.81 -3.47
C PRO A 36 1.59 -12.22 -4.93
N PRO A 37 2.80 -11.95 -5.44
CA PRO A 37 3.16 -12.25 -6.81
C PRO A 37 3.06 -13.75 -7.10
N HIS A 38 2.83 -14.11 -8.36
CA HIS A 38 2.81 -15.51 -8.75
C HIS A 38 4.24 -16.08 -8.71
N PRO A 39 4.45 -17.34 -8.27
CA PRO A 39 5.80 -17.91 -8.19
C PRO A 39 6.60 -17.86 -9.50
N GLY A 40 5.93 -17.91 -10.65
CA GLY A 40 6.56 -17.76 -11.97
C GLY A 40 7.13 -16.36 -12.26
N GLU A 41 6.72 -15.32 -11.51
CA GLU A 41 7.18 -13.94 -11.67
C GLU A 41 8.46 -13.67 -10.86
N ILE A 42 8.77 -14.52 -9.88
CA ILE A 42 9.93 -14.37 -8.99
C ILE A 42 11.25 -14.24 -9.77
N PRO A 43 11.56 -15.09 -10.78
CA PRO A 43 12.79 -14.93 -11.57
C PRO A 43 12.86 -13.59 -12.31
N GLN A 44 11.72 -13.06 -12.75
CA GLN A 44 11.66 -11.75 -13.42
C GLN A 44 11.99 -10.62 -12.45
N ILE A 45 11.44 -10.66 -11.24
CA ILE A 45 11.72 -9.67 -10.18
C ILE A 45 13.22 -9.59 -9.90
N PHE A 46 13.90 -10.72 -9.75
CA PHE A 46 15.36 -10.74 -9.52
C PHE A 46 16.15 -10.18 -10.72
N ARG A 47 15.73 -10.49 -11.95
CA ARG A 47 16.36 -9.93 -13.16
C ARG A 47 16.22 -8.40 -13.19
N ASP A 48 15.05 -7.88 -12.85
CA ASP A 48 14.80 -6.43 -12.87
C ASP A 48 15.53 -5.71 -11.73
N ALA A 49 15.61 -6.30 -10.54
CA ALA A 49 16.47 -5.82 -9.46
C ALA A 49 17.96 -5.73 -9.91
N GLY A 50 18.45 -6.76 -10.61
CA GLY A 50 19.81 -6.76 -11.17
C GLY A 50 20.05 -5.61 -12.17
N LYS A 51 19.05 -5.30 -13.02
CA LYS A 51 19.13 -4.15 -13.94
C LYS A 51 19.19 -2.81 -13.20
N LEU A 52 18.46 -2.65 -12.10
CA LEU A 52 18.51 -1.44 -11.28
C LEU A 52 19.90 -1.24 -10.68
N ILE A 53 20.50 -2.30 -10.11
CA ILE A 53 21.86 -2.26 -9.56
C ILE A 53 22.88 -1.91 -10.64
N LYS A 54 22.81 -2.57 -11.81
CA LYS A 54 23.69 -2.26 -12.94
C LYS A 54 23.52 -0.82 -13.40
N GLY A 55 22.29 -0.33 -13.51
CA GLY A 55 21.99 1.05 -13.89
C GLY A 55 22.51 2.09 -12.87
N ALA A 56 22.48 1.76 -11.58
CA ALA A 56 23.09 2.59 -10.55
C ALA A 56 24.61 2.63 -10.71
N ALA A 57 25.25 1.46 -10.89
CA ALA A 57 26.70 1.35 -11.08
C ALA A 57 27.21 2.08 -12.34
N THR A 58 26.42 2.11 -13.42
CA THR A 58 26.79 2.81 -14.67
C THR A 58 26.47 4.32 -14.65
N GLY A 59 25.94 4.87 -13.55
CA GLY A 59 25.64 6.29 -13.44
C GLY A 59 24.35 6.73 -14.13
N ARG A 60 23.44 5.80 -14.48
CA ARG A 60 22.16 6.13 -15.14
C ARG A 60 21.27 7.04 -14.29
N TRP A 61 21.44 6.99 -12.97
CA TRP A 61 20.75 7.85 -12.02
C TRP A 61 21.03 9.36 -12.21
N ALA A 62 22.14 9.74 -12.85
CA ALA A 62 22.43 11.14 -13.14
C ALA A 62 21.64 11.69 -14.35
N ARG A 63 20.97 10.81 -15.11
CA ARG A 63 20.23 11.16 -16.34
C ARG A 63 18.71 11.10 -16.19
N VAL A 64 18.19 10.76 -15.01
CA VAL A 64 16.74 10.75 -14.75
C VAL A 64 16.22 12.17 -14.59
N THR A 65 15.01 12.40 -15.09
CA THR A 65 14.32 13.67 -14.90
C THR A 65 13.83 13.82 -13.46
N VAL A 66 13.62 15.05 -13.00
CA VAL A 66 13.09 15.33 -11.65
C VAL A 66 11.76 14.63 -11.41
N ARG A 67 10.88 14.60 -12.42
CA ARG A 67 9.58 13.93 -12.35
C ARG A 67 9.73 12.43 -12.10
N GLU A 68 10.60 11.76 -12.86
CA GLU A 68 10.85 10.32 -12.69
C GLU A 68 11.50 10.02 -11.34
N GLY A 69 12.49 10.82 -10.95
CA GLY A 69 13.14 10.70 -9.64
C GLY A 69 12.14 10.79 -8.50
N LEU A 70 11.22 11.76 -8.57
CA LEU A 70 10.21 11.97 -7.53
C LEU A 70 9.20 10.82 -7.47
N VAL A 71 8.71 10.32 -8.61
CA VAL A 71 7.81 9.16 -8.65
C VAL A 71 8.49 7.93 -8.05
N ASN A 72 9.74 7.66 -8.42
CA ASN A 72 10.50 6.54 -7.86
C ASN A 72 10.72 6.70 -6.34
N ALA A 73 10.96 7.92 -5.87
CA ALA A 73 11.11 8.21 -4.45
C ALA A 73 9.80 7.94 -3.67
N ILE A 74 8.64 8.33 -4.21
CA ILE A 74 7.34 8.08 -3.57
C ILE A 74 7.06 6.58 -3.50
N ILE A 75 7.29 5.84 -4.59
CA ILE A 75 7.13 4.37 -4.61
C ILE A 75 8.09 3.73 -3.58
N THR A 76 9.33 4.21 -3.50
CA THR A 76 10.30 3.71 -2.50
C THR A 76 9.81 3.95 -1.08
N ALA A 77 9.27 5.14 -0.80
CA ALA A 77 8.70 5.47 0.51
C ALA A 77 7.48 4.58 0.84
N GLU A 78 6.62 4.29 -0.14
CA GLU A 78 5.48 3.38 0.03
C GLU A 78 5.93 1.96 0.42
N VAL A 79 6.95 1.40 -0.24
CA VAL A 79 7.50 0.08 0.11
C VAL A 79 8.08 0.07 1.53
N ILE A 80 8.73 1.16 1.95
CA ILE A 80 9.21 1.30 3.34
C ILE A 80 8.04 1.35 4.33
N CYS A 81 6.95 2.04 4.00
CA CYS A 81 5.76 2.05 4.85
C CYS A 81 5.18 0.64 5.07
N TRP A 82 5.22 -0.24 4.07
CA TRP A 82 4.79 -1.64 4.22
C TRP A 82 5.63 -2.43 5.22
N PHE A 83 6.93 -2.12 5.37
CA PHE A 83 7.74 -2.70 6.43
C PHE A 83 7.21 -2.33 7.82
N PHE A 84 6.85 -1.06 8.04
CA PHE A 84 6.27 -0.60 9.31
C PHE A 84 4.87 -1.20 9.57
N VAL A 85 4.05 -1.42 8.54
CA VAL A 85 2.79 -2.15 8.68
C VAL A 85 3.05 -3.59 9.16
N GLY A 86 4.06 -4.26 8.59
CA GLY A 86 4.50 -5.58 9.06
C GLY A 86 4.98 -5.56 10.52
N GLU A 87 5.70 -4.51 10.92
CA GLU A 87 6.16 -4.31 12.30
C GLU A 87 4.99 -4.13 13.27
N ILE A 88 3.96 -3.35 12.89
CA ILE A 88 2.72 -3.16 13.67
C ILE A 88 2.00 -4.50 13.87
N ILE A 89 1.90 -5.32 12.82
CA ILE A 89 1.32 -6.67 12.88
C ILE A 89 2.16 -7.56 13.81
N GLY A 90 3.49 -7.54 13.67
CA GLY A 90 4.41 -8.34 14.49
C GLY A 90 4.36 -8.00 15.97
N LYS A 91 4.28 -6.71 16.32
CA LYS A 91 4.14 -6.23 17.70
C LYS A 91 2.75 -6.41 18.29
N ARG A 92 1.72 -6.55 17.45
CA ARG A 92 0.30 -6.54 17.84
C ARG A 92 -0.09 -5.27 18.63
N SER A 93 0.53 -4.14 18.27
CA SER A 93 0.25 -2.83 18.85
C SER A 93 0.38 -1.75 17.79
N LEU A 94 -0.58 -0.82 17.76
CA LEU A 94 -0.52 0.36 16.91
C LEU A 94 0.47 1.40 17.42
N ILE A 95 0.73 1.43 18.73
CA ILE A 95 1.57 2.42 19.38
C ILE A 95 2.55 1.69 20.31
N GLY A 96 3.84 1.83 20.01
CA GLY A 96 4.93 1.27 20.82
C GLY A 96 4.91 -0.26 20.96
N TYR A 97 5.90 -0.78 21.67
CA TYR A 97 5.88 -2.16 22.15
C TYR A 97 5.10 -2.19 23.48
N LYS A 98 4.27 -3.22 23.65
CA LYS A 98 3.69 -3.54 24.96
C LYS A 98 4.79 -4.20 25.78
N VAL A 99 5.56 -3.39 26.50
CA VAL A 99 6.53 -3.82 27.52
C VAL A 99 5.84 -4.08 28.84
#